data_AF-A0A401PC08-F1
#
_entry.id   AF-A0A401PC08-F1
#
_cell.length_a   1.000
_cell.length_b   1.000
_cell.length_c   1.000
_cell.angle_alpha   90.00
_cell.angle_beta   90.00
_cell.angle_gamma   90.00
#
_symmetry.space_group_name_H-M   'P 1'
#
loop_
_entity.id
_entity.type
_entity.pdbx_description
1 polymer ?
#
loop_
_entity_poly.entity_id
_entity_poly.type
_entity_poly.pdbx_seq_one_letter_code
_entity_poly.pdbx_strand_id
1 'polypeptide(L)'
;MTARGTASRFLQSVLHNGVGRYICQLKRLSLVFSKNAPSSRGVREFIEEGVVDFAKQNPGIVVYVTAKRCNVPKLVAEYREYCLPLRETWNNRFVQSTERYQ
;
A
#
# COMPACT_ATOMS: atom_id res chain seq x y z
N MET A 1 -9.64 7.38 -22.22
CA MET A 1 -10.53 6.73 -21.23
C MET A 1 -11.49 7.77 -20.70
N THR A 2 -12.81 7.61 -20.88
CA THR A 2 -13.84 8.59 -20.46
C THR A 2 -14.55 8.11 -19.20
N ALA A 3 -15.03 9.06 -18.38
CA ALA A 3 -15.69 8.77 -17.09
C ALA A 3 -16.94 7.87 -17.20
N ARG A 4 -17.56 7.77 -18.39
CA ARG A 4 -18.77 6.97 -18.64
C ARG A 4 -18.57 5.45 -18.49
N GLY A 5 -17.33 4.95 -18.49
CA GLY A 5 -17.04 3.51 -18.36
C GLY A 5 -16.41 3.10 -17.02
N THR A 6 -16.22 4.02 -16.07
CA THR A 6 -15.54 3.75 -14.78
C THR A 6 -16.49 4.06 -13.62
N ALA A 7 -16.50 3.21 -12.59
CA ALA A 7 -17.30 3.44 -11.40
C ALA A 7 -16.90 4.75 -10.69
N SER A 8 -17.89 5.52 -10.26
CA SER A 8 -17.70 6.77 -9.50
C SER A 8 -18.07 6.58 -8.02
N ARG A 9 -17.60 7.49 -7.19
CA ARG A 9 -17.98 7.59 -5.77
C ARG A 9 -17.97 9.05 -5.33
N PHE A 10 -18.80 9.40 -4.37
CA PHE A 10 -18.74 10.69 -3.71
C PHE A 10 -17.56 10.76 -2.74
N LEU A 11 -17.09 11.98 -2.46
CA LEU A 11 -16.03 12.20 -1.48
C LEU A 11 -16.61 11.99 -0.08
N GLN A 12 -16.00 11.08 0.68
CA GLN A 12 -16.35 10.83 2.08
C GLN A 12 -15.08 10.58 2.90
N SER A 13 -15.06 11.05 4.15
CA SER A 13 -13.98 10.79 5.09
C SER A 13 -14.21 9.46 5.82
N VAL A 14 -13.16 8.66 5.96
CA VAL A 14 -13.19 7.44 6.78
C VAL A 14 -13.26 7.84 8.25
N LEU A 15 -14.29 7.38 8.97
CA LEU A 15 -14.54 7.69 10.39
C LEU A 15 -14.57 9.20 10.73
N HIS A 16 -14.91 10.07 9.78
CA HIS A 16 -14.85 11.52 9.98
C HIS A 16 -13.48 11.99 10.50
N ASN A 17 -12.40 11.36 10.01
CA ASN A 17 -11.04 11.82 10.26
C ASN A 17 -10.93 13.32 9.97
N GLY A 18 -10.36 14.06 10.93
CA GLY A 18 -10.20 15.51 10.84
C GLY A 18 -11.21 16.34 11.63
N VAL A 19 -12.32 15.75 12.12
CA VAL A 19 -13.26 16.46 13.02
C VAL A 19 -12.78 16.45 14.47
N GLY A 20 -12.29 15.30 14.94
CA GLY A 20 -11.67 15.14 16.26
C GLY A 20 -10.16 15.06 16.14
N ARG A 21 -9.61 13.84 16.29
CA ARG A 21 -8.18 13.57 16.07
C ARG A 21 -7.93 12.94 14.71
N TYR A 22 -6.76 13.22 14.15
CA TYR A 22 -6.28 12.52 12.97
C TYR A 22 -5.78 11.12 13.35
N ILE A 23 -6.14 10.12 12.54
CA ILE A 23 -5.67 8.74 12.67
C ILE A 23 -5.11 8.30 11.32
N CYS A 24 -3.85 7.84 11.30
CA CYS A 24 -3.25 7.30 10.09
C CYS A 24 -3.99 6.03 9.63
N GLN A 25 -4.42 6.03 8.37
CA GLN A 25 -5.19 4.94 7.78
C GLN A 25 -4.33 3.79 7.27
N LEU A 26 -3.05 4.03 7.01
CA LEU A 26 -2.11 2.99 6.62
C LEU A 26 -1.70 2.20 7.87
N LYS A 27 -1.84 0.88 7.84
CA LYS A 27 -1.47 -0.01 8.95
C LYS A 27 -0.17 -0.74 8.66
N ARG A 28 -0.06 -1.31 7.46
CA ARG A 28 1.04 -2.20 7.11
C ARG A 28 1.53 -1.94 5.70
N LEU A 29 2.84 -1.96 5.55
CA LEU A 29 3.52 -1.99 4.27
C LEU A 29 4.32 -3.28 4.18
N SER A 30 4.11 -4.05 3.12
CA SER A 30 4.90 -5.25 2.82
C SER A 30 5.68 -5.01 1.53
N LEU A 31 7.00 -4.95 1.66
CA LEU A 31 7.94 -4.74 0.58
C LEU A 31 8.54 -6.09 0.18
N VAL A 32 8.31 -6.49 -1.07
CA VAL A 32 8.92 -7.69 -1.65
C VAL A 32 9.91 -7.27 -2.72
N PHE A 33 11.18 -7.58 -2.51
CA PHE A 33 12.26 -7.17 -3.41
C PHE A 33 13.23 -8.32 -3.69
N SER A 34 13.96 -8.20 -4.80
CA SER A 34 15.01 -9.14 -5.18
C SER A 34 16.39 -8.56 -4.88
N LYS A 35 17.28 -9.41 -4.34
CA LYS A 35 18.65 -9.02 -3.98
C LYS A 35 19.50 -8.62 -5.19
N ASN A 36 19.31 -9.30 -6.32
CA ASN A 36 20.22 -9.22 -7.47
C ASN A 36 19.60 -8.52 -8.68
N ALA A 37 18.26 -8.40 -8.75
CA ALA A 37 17.61 -7.84 -9.93
C ALA A 37 17.88 -6.32 -10.02
N PRO A 38 18.21 -5.79 -11.22
CA PRO A 38 18.43 -4.35 -11.40
C PRO A 38 17.13 -3.55 -11.17
N SER A 39 15.98 -4.14 -11.48
CA SER A 39 14.64 -3.55 -11.24
C SER A 39 14.36 -3.27 -9.76
N SER A 40 15.02 -3.98 -8.84
CA SER A 40 14.88 -3.82 -7.39
C SER A 40 15.94 -2.90 -6.78
N ARG A 41 16.75 -2.19 -7.58
CA ARG A 41 17.83 -1.32 -7.07
C ARG A 41 17.29 -0.19 -6.17
N GLY A 42 16.27 0.54 -6.61
CA GLY A 42 15.72 1.65 -5.83
C GLY A 42 15.07 1.20 -4.52
N VAL A 43 14.46 0.00 -4.50
CA VAL A 43 13.90 -0.56 -3.26
C VAL A 43 15.01 -0.96 -2.28
N ARG A 44 16.16 -1.44 -2.77
CA ARG A 44 17.32 -1.74 -1.92
C ARG A 44 17.90 -0.49 -1.27
N GLU A 45 18.10 0.56 -2.06
CA GLU A 45 18.56 1.87 -1.57
C GLU A 45 17.61 2.45 -0.51
N PHE A 46 16.29 2.34 -0.73
CA PHE A 46 15.29 2.74 0.27
C PHE A 46 15.34 1.89 1.55
N ILE A 47 15.65 0.60 1.47
CA ILE A 47 15.79 -0.27 2.65
C ILE A 47 17.06 0.06 3.43
N GLU A 48 18.15 0.42 2.74
CA GLU A 48 19.44 0.74 3.37
C GLU A 48 19.40 2.06 4.14
N GLU A 49 18.83 3.12 3.54
CA GLU A 49 18.88 4.47 4.13
C GLU A 49 17.53 4.97 4.67
N GLY A 50 16.42 4.62 4.01
CA GLY A 50 15.13 5.29 4.22
C GLY A 50 14.15 4.59 5.17
N VAL A 51 14.17 3.25 5.23
CA VAL A 51 13.09 2.50 5.91
C VAL A 51 13.06 2.73 7.42
N VAL A 52 14.22 2.92 8.03
CA VAL A 52 14.35 3.13 9.48
C VAL A 52 13.80 4.50 9.86
N ASP A 53 14.12 5.54 9.09
CA ASP A 53 13.63 6.88 9.35
C ASP A 53 12.14 7.01 9.05
N PHE A 54 11.65 6.33 8.02
CA PHE A 54 10.21 6.21 7.75
C PHE A 54 9.46 5.58 8.93
N ALA A 55 10.00 4.50 9.50
CA ALA A 55 9.40 3.81 10.65
C ALA A 55 9.42 4.67 11.92
N LYS A 56 10.48 5.46 12.14
CA LYS A 56 10.57 6.40 13.27
C LYS A 56 9.56 7.54 13.15
N GLN A 57 9.37 8.08 11.95
CA GLN A 57 8.40 9.16 11.71
C GLN A 57 6.95 8.67 11.86
N ASN A 58 6.69 7.40 11.56
CA ASN A 58 5.35 6.82 11.55
C ASN A 58 5.26 5.57 12.44
N PRO A 59 5.25 5.72 13.77
CA PRO A 59 5.24 4.58 14.70
C PRO A 59 3.97 3.71 14.60
N GLY A 60 2.92 4.22 13.97
CA GLY A 60 1.67 3.49 13.74
C GLY A 60 1.68 2.55 12.52
N ILE A 61 2.76 2.53 11.73
CA ILE A 61 2.88 1.73 10.50
C ILE A 61 3.91 0.63 10.71
N VAL A 62 3.51 -0.61 10.42
CA VAL A 62 4.42 -1.76 10.44
C VAL A 62 4.96 -2.01 9.03
N VAL A 63 6.29 -2.02 8.88
CA VAL A 63 6.94 -2.31 7.61
C VAL A 63 7.54 -3.70 7.64
N TYR A 64 7.10 -4.57 6.73
CA TYR A 64 7.70 -5.87 6.46
C TYR A 64 8.58 -5.82 5.22
N VAL A 65 9.75 -6.43 5.33
CA VAL A 65 10.74 -6.48 4.27
C VAL A 65 11.05 -7.95 3.98
N THR A 66 10.65 -8.41 2.79
CA THR A 66 10.82 -9.80 2.36
C THR A 66 11.70 -9.84 1.12
N ALA A 67 12.89 -10.41 1.25
CA ALA A 67 13.77 -10.70 0.12
C ALA A 67 13.29 -11.97 -0.59
N LYS A 68 12.77 -11.84 -1.81
CA LYS A 68 12.34 -12.98 -2.65
C LYS A 68 12.93 -12.80 -4.05
N ARG A 69 13.26 -13.91 -4.74
CA ARG A 69 13.59 -13.83 -6.17
C ARG A 69 12.33 -13.41 -6.93
N CYS A 70 12.28 -12.14 -7.34
CA CYS A 70 11.24 -11.56 -8.18
C CYS A 70 11.86 -10.66 -9.24
N ASN A 71 11.25 -10.61 -10.43
CA ASN A 71 11.73 -9.75 -11.51
C ASN A 71 11.18 -8.32 -11.38
N VAL A 72 10.00 -8.18 -10.76
CA VAL A 72 9.36 -6.88 -10.47
C VAL A 72 9.16 -6.80 -8.95
N PRO A 73 9.66 -5.75 -8.27
CA PRO A 73 9.41 -5.55 -6.85
C PRO A 73 7.92 -5.28 -6.61
N LYS A 74 7.38 -5.77 -5.49
CA LYS A 74 5.96 -5.58 -5.11
C LYS A 74 5.86 -4.82 -3.79
N LEU A 75 4.95 -3.85 -3.73
CA LEU A 75 4.60 -3.11 -2.53
C LEU A 75 3.12 -3.35 -2.24
N VAL A 76 2.82 -3.93 -1.08
CA VAL A 76 1.44 -4.17 -0.62
C VAL A 76 1.18 -3.28 0.57
N ALA A 77 0.15 -2.45 0.45
CA ALA A 77 -0.28 -1.53 1.51
C ALA A 77 -1.63 -1.97 2.06
N GLU A 78 -1.69 -2.25 3.36
CA GLU A 78 -2.93 -2.56 4.06
C GLU A 78 -3.43 -1.31 4.79
N TYR A 79 -4.63 -0.89 4.43
CA TYR A 79 -5.32 0.22 5.08
C TYR A 79 -6.28 -0.30 6.13
N ARG A 80 -6.66 0.57 7.07
CA ARG A 80 -7.74 0.27 8.01
C ARG A 80 -9.04 0.09 7.23
N GLU A 81 -9.56 -1.13 7.21
CA GLU A 81 -10.97 -1.35 6.93
C GLU A 81 -11.78 -0.88 8.12
N TYR A 82 -12.34 0.32 8.02
CA TYR A 82 -13.52 0.64 8.80
C TYR A 82 -14.72 0.38 7.91
N CYS A 83 -15.36 -0.75 8.20
CA CYS A 83 -16.59 -1.25 7.60
C CYS A 83 -17.65 -0.13 7.50
N LEU A 84 -18.11 0.14 6.27
CA LEU A 84 -19.48 0.59 6.03
C LEU A 84 -20.30 -0.65 5.64
N PRO A 85 -21.61 -0.72 5.96
CA PRO A 85 -22.43 -1.90 5.75
C PRO A 85 -22.66 -2.13 4.25
N LEU A 86 -21.73 -2.80 3.59
CA LEU A 86 -21.82 -3.42 2.28
C LEU A 86 -20.63 -4.40 2.19
N ARG A 87 -20.76 -5.46 3.01
CA ARG A 87 -19.74 -6.48 3.27
C ARG A 87 -19.73 -7.55 2.18
N GLU A 88 -19.78 -7.15 0.93
CA GLU A 88 -19.60 -8.03 -0.22
C GLU A 88 -18.76 -7.25 -1.25
N THR A 89 -17.72 -7.87 -1.80
CA THR A 89 -16.88 -7.42 -2.95
C THR A 89 -15.51 -6.77 -2.73
N TRP A 90 -15.04 -6.48 -1.52
CA TRP A 90 -13.72 -5.80 -1.36
C TRP A 90 -12.50 -6.68 -1.10
N ASN A 91 -12.68 -7.99 -0.84
CA ASN A 91 -11.57 -8.81 -0.36
C ASN A 91 -10.53 -9.24 -1.41
N ASN A 92 -10.60 -8.79 -2.68
CA ASN A 92 -9.73 -9.31 -3.74
C ASN A 92 -9.14 -8.28 -4.72
N ARG A 93 -9.16 -6.96 -4.45
CA ARG A 93 -8.70 -5.96 -5.45
C ARG A 93 -7.41 -5.19 -5.17
N PHE A 94 -6.77 -5.34 -4.01
CA PHE A 94 -5.51 -4.63 -3.72
C PHE A 94 -4.22 -5.43 -3.98
N VAL A 95 -4.31 -6.57 -4.68
CA VAL A 95 -3.13 -7.32 -5.17
C VAL A 95 -2.71 -6.90 -6.60
N GLN A 96 -3.50 -6.08 -7.30
CA GLN A 96 -3.27 -5.80 -8.72
C GLN A 96 -2.69 -4.41 -9.01
N SER A 97 -1.36 -4.26 -9.03
CA SER A 97 -0.74 -3.21 -9.86
C SER A 97 0.67 -3.50 -10.40
N THR A 98 1.15 -4.75 -10.38
CA THR A 98 2.45 -5.12 -11.01
C THR A 98 2.39 -6.36 -11.91
N GLU A 99 1.20 -6.82 -12.30
CA GLU A 99 0.99 -7.96 -13.22
C GLU A 99 0.34 -7.56 -14.56
N ARG A 100 0.35 -6.28 -14.93
CA ARG A 100 -0.10 -5.80 -16.26
C ARG A 100 1.04 -5.34 -17.17
N TYR A 101 2.09 -6.16 -17.25
CA TYR A 101 3.04 -6.15 -18.36
C TYR A 101 3.49 -7.60 -18.63
N GLN A 102 2.61 -8.35 -19.29
CA GLN A 102 2.93 -9.42 -20.24
C GLN A 102 2.04 -9.22 -21.46
#